data_AF-A0A7V5BDA7-F1
#
_entry.id   AF-A0A7V5BDA7-F1
#
_cell.length_a   1.000
_cell.length_b   1.000
_cell.length_c   1.000
_cell.angle_alpha   90.00
_cell.angle_beta   90.00
_cell.angle_gamma   90.00
#
_symmetry.space_group_name_H-M   'P 1'
#
loop_
_entity.id
_entity.type
_entity.pdbx_description
1 polymer ?
#
loop_
_entity_poly.entity_id
_entity_poly.type
_entity_poly.pdbx_seq_one_letter_code
_entity_poly.pdbx_strand_id
1 'polypeptide(L)'
;MKTYEAPADVQFTNDSHKADRYEWDFGDGQTSTEEAPMHHYTKSGHYNVTLKAFKGKKVRTKKQIVIVKPPKDCLAEIQTPYGNMLVKLSDETPLHRDNFSKLAEENFYDSLLFHRVIRGFMIQGGDPNSKDPSLGAIGTGGPGYTIPAEFSPRYVHTKGAIAAARTGGPSNPEKRSSGSQFYIVQGKKVTNAILDRIEQMRGFTYSPDQRKDYLTKGGTPQLDMEYTVFGYVIKGLDVIDKIAEVKTNKRDQPEKDVWMKVILIN
;
A
#
# COMPACT_ATOMS: atom_id res chain seq x y z
N MET A 1 -11.84 -27.58 -10.31
CA MET A 1 -11.99 -26.11 -10.32
C MET A 1 -11.54 -25.62 -8.95
N LYS A 2 -10.57 -24.69 -8.88
CA LYS A 2 -10.11 -24.11 -7.60
C LYS A 2 -10.53 -22.64 -7.56
N THR A 3 -11.01 -22.22 -6.40
CA THR A 3 -11.59 -20.89 -6.19
C THR A 3 -10.81 -20.19 -5.07
N TYR A 4 -10.44 -18.94 -5.32
CA TYR A 4 -9.67 -18.07 -4.43
C TYR A 4 -10.38 -16.72 -4.29
N GLU A 5 -9.93 -15.87 -3.36
CA GLU A 5 -10.32 -14.46 -3.20
C GLU A 5 -9.10 -13.59 -3.43
N ALA A 6 -9.24 -12.47 -4.13
CA ALA A 6 -8.12 -11.57 -4.40
C ALA A 6 -7.67 -10.81 -3.13
N PRO A 7 -6.37 -10.47 -2.99
CA PRO A 7 -5.28 -10.97 -3.80
C PRO A 7 -4.97 -12.45 -3.45
N ALA A 8 -4.65 -13.25 -4.46
CA ALA A 8 -4.45 -14.70 -4.31
C ALA A 8 -3.05 -15.15 -4.75
N ASP A 9 -2.29 -15.71 -3.82
CA ASP A 9 -1.06 -16.46 -4.11
C ASP A 9 -1.41 -17.92 -4.44
N VAL A 10 -1.24 -18.31 -5.70
CA VAL A 10 -1.57 -19.65 -6.19
C VAL A 10 -0.29 -20.41 -6.49
N GLN A 11 0.03 -21.39 -5.65
CA GLN A 11 1.10 -22.36 -5.92
C GLN A 11 0.63 -23.37 -6.97
N PHE A 12 1.33 -23.41 -8.10
CA PHE A 12 1.09 -24.39 -9.15
C PHE A 12 1.96 -25.64 -8.94
N THR A 13 1.40 -26.78 -9.33
CA THR A 13 2.05 -28.10 -9.28
C THR A 13 2.19 -28.64 -10.69
N ASN A 14 3.28 -29.35 -10.92
CA ASN A 14 3.63 -29.91 -12.21
C ASN A 14 3.79 -31.42 -12.09
N ASP A 15 2.82 -32.15 -12.64
CA ASP A 15 2.81 -33.62 -12.62
C ASP A 15 3.49 -34.22 -13.85
N SER A 16 4.16 -33.41 -14.68
CA SER A 16 4.83 -33.94 -15.87
C SER A 16 6.15 -34.63 -15.50
N HIS A 17 6.53 -35.64 -16.28
CA HIS A 17 7.75 -36.40 -16.05
C HIS A 17 8.69 -36.33 -17.25
N LYS A 18 10.00 -36.21 -17.00
CA LYS A 18 11.08 -36.26 -18.00
C LYS A 18 11.01 -35.17 -19.08
N ALA A 19 10.48 -34.00 -18.75
CA ALA A 19 10.51 -32.81 -19.60
C ALA A 19 11.84 -32.05 -19.41
N ASP A 20 12.26 -31.35 -20.45
CA ASP A 20 13.51 -30.56 -20.48
C ASP A 20 13.25 -29.09 -20.11
N ARG A 21 12.03 -28.59 -20.35
CA ARG A 21 11.62 -27.21 -20.05
C ARG A 21 10.11 -27.08 -19.91
N TYR A 22 9.69 -25.99 -19.26
CA TYR A 22 8.30 -25.65 -19.01
C TYR A 22 7.98 -24.24 -19.51
N GLU A 23 6.74 -24.03 -19.93
CA GLU A 23 6.16 -22.70 -20.14
C GLU A 23 4.78 -22.67 -19.48
N TRP A 24 4.60 -21.74 -18.56
CA TRP A 24 3.33 -21.40 -17.95
C TRP A 24 2.79 -20.12 -18.57
N ASP A 25 1.50 -20.12 -18.85
CA ASP A 25 0.70 -18.94 -19.12
C ASP A 25 -0.39 -18.91 -18.05
N PHE A 26 -0.42 -17.86 -17.23
CA PHE A 26 -1.34 -17.76 -16.10
C PHE A 26 -2.70 -17.18 -16.48
N GLY A 27 -2.92 -16.84 -17.74
CA GLY A 27 -4.19 -16.33 -18.25
C GLY A 27 -4.47 -14.86 -17.92
N ASP A 28 -3.52 -14.16 -17.29
CA ASP A 28 -3.57 -12.73 -16.94
C ASP A 28 -2.52 -11.90 -17.72
N GLY A 29 -1.88 -12.51 -18.71
CA GLY A 29 -0.78 -11.91 -19.49
C GLY A 29 0.62 -12.18 -18.92
N GLN A 30 0.72 -12.79 -17.73
CA GLN A 30 2.00 -13.18 -17.13
C GLN A 30 2.34 -14.65 -17.45
N THR A 31 3.64 -14.95 -17.46
CA THR A 31 4.18 -16.28 -17.81
C THR A 31 5.31 -16.67 -16.86
N SER A 32 5.66 -17.95 -16.81
CA SER A 32 6.83 -18.46 -16.09
C SER A 32 7.45 -19.67 -16.79
N THR A 33 8.73 -19.91 -16.56
CA THR A 33 9.44 -21.12 -17.02
C THR A 33 9.85 -22.05 -15.88
N GLU A 34 9.50 -21.70 -14.64
CA GLU A 34 9.76 -22.53 -13.47
C GLU A 34 8.98 -23.84 -13.51
N GLU A 35 9.53 -24.88 -12.89
CA GLU A 35 8.87 -26.19 -12.85
C GLU A 35 7.57 -26.15 -12.05
N ALA A 36 7.55 -25.47 -10.92
CA ALA A 36 6.39 -25.33 -10.03
C ALA A 36 6.27 -23.88 -9.51
N PRO A 37 5.80 -22.94 -10.33
CA PRO A 37 5.77 -21.52 -9.97
C PRO A 37 4.68 -21.21 -8.95
N MET A 38 4.91 -20.16 -8.17
CA MET A 38 3.86 -19.43 -7.47
C MET A 38 3.46 -18.21 -8.29
N HIS A 39 2.16 -17.95 -8.42
CA HIS A 39 1.65 -16.78 -9.13
C HIS A 39 0.74 -15.93 -8.25
N HIS A 40 0.86 -14.61 -8.38
CA HIS A 40 0.08 -13.65 -7.60
C HIS A 40 -1.01 -13.00 -8.47
N TYR A 41 -2.27 -13.37 -8.24
CA TYR A 41 -3.42 -12.75 -8.89
C TYR A 41 -3.95 -11.58 -8.06
N THR A 42 -3.91 -10.37 -8.64
CA THR A 42 -4.44 -9.15 -8.01
C THR A 42 -5.88 -8.82 -8.41
N LYS A 43 -6.37 -9.42 -9.50
CA LYS A 43 -7.72 -9.17 -10.01
C LYS A 43 -8.58 -10.41 -9.93
N SER A 44 -9.88 -10.20 -9.83
CA SER A 44 -10.90 -11.21 -9.92
C SER A 44 -11.12 -11.59 -11.37
N GLY A 45 -11.52 -12.82 -11.58
CA GLY A 45 -11.73 -13.34 -12.92
C GLY A 45 -11.58 -14.84 -13.00
N HIS A 46 -11.77 -15.33 -14.23
CA HIS A 46 -11.57 -16.72 -14.60
C HIS A 46 -10.33 -16.81 -15.47
N TYR A 47 -9.26 -17.37 -14.91
CA TYR A 47 -7.96 -17.46 -15.56
C TYR A 47 -7.76 -18.83 -16.19
N ASN A 48 -7.56 -18.84 -17.51
CA ASN A 48 -7.27 -20.04 -18.29
C ASN A 48 -5.78 -20.36 -18.26
N VAL A 49 -5.34 -20.98 -17.17
CA VAL A 49 -3.93 -21.33 -16.97
C VAL A 49 -3.53 -22.49 -17.87
N THR A 50 -2.40 -22.33 -18.57
CA THR A 50 -1.83 -23.34 -19.47
C THR A 50 -0.41 -23.67 -19.07
N LEU A 51 -0.13 -24.96 -18.84
CA LEU A 51 1.23 -25.51 -18.76
C LEU A 51 1.57 -26.21 -20.06
N LYS A 52 2.69 -25.84 -20.69
CA LYS A 52 3.35 -26.61 -21.74
C LYS A 52 4.64 -27.22 -21.19
N ALA A 53 4.76 -28.54 -21.25
CA ALA A 53 5.99 -29.27 -20.93
C ALA A 53 6.62 -29.80 -22.21
N PHE A 54 7.92 -29.59 -22.39
CA PHE A 54 8.63 -29.89 -23.63
C PHE A 54 9.66 -31.00 -23.42
N LYS A 55 9.81 -31.89 -24.40
CA LYS A 55 10.89 -32.87 -24.48
C LYS A 55 11.41 -32.93 -25.90
N GLY A 56 12.56 -32.30 -26.16
CA GLY A 56 13.02 -31.99 -27.52
C GLY A 56 11.92 -31.29 -28.34
N LYS A 57 11.51 -31.88 -29.47
CA LYS A 57 10.43 -31.35 -30.33
C LYS A 57 9.01 -31.70 -29.85
N LYS A 58 8.85 -32.58 -28.84
CA LYS A 58 7.54 -33.00 -28.34
C LYS A 58 7.04 -32.03 -27.28
N VAL A 59 5.74 -31.71 -27.32
CA VAL A 59 5.08 -30.81 -26.35
C VAL A 59 3.84 -31.51 -25.80
N ARG A 60 3.64 -31.41 -24.49
CA ARG A 60 2.37 -31.78 -23.83
C ARG A 60 1.80 -30.54 -23.17
N THR A 61 0.50 -30.36 -23.30
CA THR A 61 -0.21 -29.19 -22.78
C THR A 61 -1.28 -29.63 -21.79
N LYS A 62 -1.31 -29.01 -20.60
CA LYS A 62 -2.37 -29.16 -19.60
C LYS A 62 -2.99 -27.79 -19.36
N LYS A 63 -4.32 -27.74 -19.28
CA LYS A 63 -5.08 -26.52 -18.99
C LYS A 63 -5.85 -26.69 -17.69
N GLN A 64 -6.01 -25.61 -16.96
CA GLN A 64 -6.90 -25.54 -15.80
C GLN A 64 -7.50 -24.14 -15.67
N ILE A 65 -8.66 -24.06 -15.02
CA ILE A 65 -9.31 -22.79 -14.71
C ILE A 65 -9.07 -22.48 -13.23
N VAL A 66 -8.52 -21.30 -12.98
CA VAL A 66 -8.44 -20.68 -11.66
C VAL A 66 -9.52 -19.61 -11.56
N ILE A 67 -10.39 -19.69 -10.57
CA ILE A 67 -11.35 -18.62 -10.27
C ILE A 67 -10.79 -17.77 -9.13
N VAL A 68 -10.69 -16.47 -9.34
CA VAL A 68 -10.41 -15.50 -8.28
C VAL A 68 -11.64 -14.63 -8.11
N LYS A 69 -12.20 -14.58 -6.91
CA LYS A 69 -13.35 -13.75 -6.55
C LYS A 69 -12.88 -12.35 -6.13
N PRO A 70 -13.71 -11.30 -6.32
CA PRO A 70 -13.42 -9.97 -5.81
C PRO A 70 -13.20 -9.99 -4.30
N PRO A 71 -12.32 -9.13 -3.76
CA PRO A 71 -12.15 -9.00 -2.32
C PRO A 71 -13.42 -8.42 -1.69
N LYS A 72 -13.71 -8.82 -0.44
CA LYS A 72 -14.79 -8.16 0.33
C LYS A 72 -14.44 -6.74 0.74
N ASP A 73 -13.16 -6.49 0.97
CA ASP A 73 -12.62 -5.21 1.42
C ASP A 73 -12.06 -4.42 0.23
N CYS A 74 -12.05 -3.08 0.33
CA CYS A 74 -11.33 -2.24 -0.63
C CYS A 74 -9.81 -2.34 -0.34
N LEU A 75 -9.08 -3.04 -1.21
CA LEU A 75 -7.66 -3.31 -1.04
C LEU A 75 -6.83 -2.67 -2.15
N ALA A 76 -5.63 -2.20 -1.79
CA ALA A 76 -4.64 -1.69 -2.73
C ALA A 76 -3.27 -2.30 -2.41
N GLU A 77 -2.54 -2.75 -3.43
CA GLU A 77 -1.14 -3.12 -3.31
C GLU A 77 -0.25 -1.92 -3.70
N ILE A 78 0.66 -1.54 -2.81
CA ILE A 78 1.72 -0.56 -3.06
C ILE A 78 3.03 -1.33 -3.27
N GLN A 79 3.49 -1.39 -4.52
CA GLN A 79 4.76 -2.02 -4.89
C GLN A 79 5.91 -1.02 -4.79
N THR A 80 7.05 -1.48 -4.31
CA THR A 80 8.27 -0.67 -4.14
C THR A 80 9.52 -1.52 -4.42
N PRO A 81 10.72 -0.90 -4.59
CA PRO A 81 11.98 -1.64 -4.65
C PRO A 81 12.28 -2.53 -3.44
N TYR A 82 11.61 -2.31 -2.30
CA TYR A 82 11.87 -3.00 -1.03
C TYR A 82 10.82 -4.09 -0.71
N GLY A 83 9.86 -4.29 -1.61
CA GLY A 83 8.76 -5.23 -1.47
C GLY A 83 7.39 -4.56 -1.62
N ASN A 84 6.34 -5.37 -1.47
CA ASN A 84 4.96 -4.96 -1.63
C ASN A 84 4.28 -4.76 -0.27
N MET A 85 3.40 -3.76 -0.19
CA MET A 85 2.53 -3.53 0.95
C MET A 85 1.08 -3.69 0.51
N LEU A 86 0.33 -4.58 1.17
CA LEU A 86 -1.11 -4.67 0.97
C LEU A 86 -1.81 -3.74 1.96
N VAL A 87 -2.56 -2.78 1.45
CA VAL A 87 -3.31 -1.79 2.21
C VAL A 87 -4.79 -2.12 2.17
N LYS A 88 -5.43 -2.14 3.32
CA LYS A 88 -6.89 -2.11 3.44
C LYS A 88 -7.35 -0.68 3.64
N LEU A 89 -8.16 -0.18 2.72
CA LEU A 89 -8.77 1.14 2.79
C LEU A 89 -10.06 1.09 3.63
N SER A 90 -10.38 2.20 4.28
CA SER A 90 -11.48 2.29 5.25
C SER A 90 -12.77 2.83 4.63
N ASP A 91 -13.88 2.16 4.92
CA ASP A 91 -15.23 2.63 4.56
C ASP A 91 -15.71 3.80 5.43
N GLU A 92 -15.02 4.08 6.54
CA GLU A 92 -15.35 5.17 7.48
C GLU A 92 -14.70 6.50 7.07
N THR A 93 -13.83 6.46 6.06
CA THR A 93 -13.24 7.63 5.40
C THR A 93 -13.47 7.55 3.89
N PRO A 94 -14.75 7.53 3.45
CA PRO A 94 -15.10 7.27 2.06
C PRO A 94 -14.51 8.30 1.09
N LEU A 95 -14.40 9.58 1.47
CA LEU A 95 -13.85 10.59 0.56
C LEU A 95 -12.38 10.30 0.24
N HIS A 96 -11.58 9.89 1.23
CA HIS A 96 -10.18 9.55 1.00
C HIS A 96 -10.01 8.18 0.35
N ARG A 97 -10.81 7.18 0.74
CA ARG A 97 -10.81 5.85 0.11
C ARG A 97 -11.10 5.97 -1.38
N ASP A 98 -12.22 6.60 -1.74
CA ASP A 98 -12.69 6.67 -3.12
C ASP A 98 -11.74 7.50 -3.98
N ASN A 99 -11.20 8.59 -3.43
CA ASN A 99 -10.22 9.40 -4.12
C ASN A 99 -8.89 8.66 -4.35
N PHE A 100 -8.37 7.97 -3.33
CA PHE A 100 -7.15 7.19 -3.45
C PHE A 100 -7.33 6.05 -4.47
N SER A 101 -8.47 5.36 -4.42
CA SER A 101 -8.84 4.32 -5.38
C SER A 101 -8.92 4.85 -6.80
N LYS A 102 -9.63 5.96 -7.02
CA LYS A 102 -9.71 6.61 -8.34
C LYS A 102 -8.31 6.93 -8.89
N LEU A 103 -7.46 7.58 -8.10
CA LEU A 103 -6.11 7.94 -8.54
C LEU A 103 -5.25 6.70 -8.83
N ALA A 104 -5.43 5.62 -8.10
CA ALA A 104 -4.77 4.34 -8.40
C ALA A 104 -5.27 3.72 -9.71
N GLU A 105 -6.58 3.74 -10.00
CA GLU A 105 -7.15 3.26 -11.27
C GLU A 105 -6.66 4.07 -12.47
N GLU A 106 -6.47 5.37 -12.28
CA GLU A 106 -5.90 6.29 -13.29
C GLU A 106 -4.37 6.16 -13.42
N ASN A 107 -3.74 5.23 -12.68
CA ASN A 107 -2.29 5.05 -12.59
C ASN A 107 -1.53 6.33 -12.18
N PHE A 108 -2.19 7.24 -11.45
CA PHE A 108 -1.61 8.52 -11.02
C PHE A 108 -0.36 8.32 -10.16
N TYR A 109 -0.38 7.32 -9.28
CA TYR A 109 0.71 7.04 -8.34
C TYR A 109 1.89 6.28 -8.96
N ASP A 110 1.70 5.66 -10.13
CA ASP A 110 2.71 4.79 -10.72
C ASP A 110 4.01 5.54 -10.92
N SER A 111 5.14 5.00 -10.49
CA SER A 111 6.47 5.63 -10.52
C SER A 111 6.62 6.94 -9.72
N LEU A 112 5.63 7.39 -8.93
CA LEU A 112 5.84 8.50 -7.99
C LEU A 112 6.82 8.09 -6.89
N LEU A 113 7.49 9.06 -6.27
CA LEU A 113 8.48 8.77 -5.23
C LEU A 113 7.90 8.91 -3.81
N PHE A 114 8.37 8.07 -2.90
CA PHE A 114 8.41 8.41 -1.49
C PHE A 114 9.47 9.50 -1.28
N HIS A 115 9.05 10.75 -1.48
CA HIS A 115 9.94 11.90 -1.55
C HIS A 115 10.40 12.43 -0.18
N ARG A 116 9.81 11.95 0.91
CA ARG A 116 10.19 12.35 2.27
C ARG A 116 10.10 11.17 3.23
N VAL A 117 11.22 10.83 3.85
CA VAL A 117 11.37 9.65 4.72
C VAL A 117 12.02 10.07 6.03
N ILE A 118 11.30 9.88 7.14
CA ILE A 118 11.79 10.24 8.48
C ILE A 118 11.74 9.02 9.38
N ARG A 119 12.93 8.50 9.72
CA ARG A 119 13.08 7.33 10.58
C ARG A 119 12.43 7.55 11.94
N GLY A 120 11.57 6.61 12.32
CA GLY A 120 10.77 6.63 13.54
C GLY A 120 9.56 7.58 13.47
N PHE A 121 9.17 7.99 12.27
CA PHE A 121 7.98 8.82 12.04
C PHE A 121 7.14 8.27 10.89
N MET A 122 7.52 8.52 9.63
CA MET A 122 6.72 8.12 8.47
C MET A 122 7.52 8.09 7.17
N ILE A 123 6.92 7.48 6.14
CA ILE A 123 7.34 7.56 4.74
C ILE A 123 6.23 8.26 3.95
N GLN A 124 6.53 9.35 3.25
CA GLN A 124 5.55 10.21 2.57
C GLN A 124 5.79 10.22 1.06
N GLY A 125 4.71 10.17 0.30
CA GLY A 125 4.70 10.20 -1.16
C GLY A 125 3.39 10.78 -1.73
N GLY A 126 3.05 10.40 -2.95
CA GLY A 126 1.83 10.85 -3.63
C GLY A 126 1.92 12.26 -4.25
N ASP A 127 3.13 12.80 -4.40
CA ASP A 127 3.37 14.10 -5.04
C ASP A 127 3.73 13.92 -6.53
N PRO A 128 2.92 14.41 -7.49
CA PRO A 128 3.23 14.32 -8.92
C PRO A 128 4.53 15.04 -9.31
N ASN A 129 4.94 16.07 -8.57
CA ASN A 129 6.18 16.81 -8.85
C ASN A 129 7.44 15.97 -8.57
N SER A 130 7.30 14.84 -7.87
CA SER A 130 8.42 13.95 -7.56
C SER A 130 9.05 13.29 -8.79
N LYS A 131 8.36 13.27 -9.93
CA LYS A 131 8.88 12.74 -11.20
C LYS A 131 9.38 13.79 -12.17
N ASP A 132 8.83 14.99 -12.07
CA ASP A 132 9.07 16.06 -13.01
C ASP A 132 9.31 17.36 -12.24
N PRO A 133 10.59 17.71 -12.00
CA PRO A 133 10.95 18.95 -11.33
C PRO A 133 10.45 20.21 -12.03
N SER A 134 10.04 20.14 -13.31
CA SER A 134 9.45 21.27 -14.02
C SER A 134 8.04 21.63 -13.53
N LEU A 135 7.34 20.68 -12.88
CA LEU A 135 6.00 20.89 -12.30
C LEU A 135 6.05 21.66 -10.98
N GLY A 136 7.23 21.86 -10.40
CA GLY A 136 7.44 22.65 -9.20
C GLY A 136 8.26 21.92 -8.14
N ALA A 137 8.31 22.50 -6.94
CA ALA A 137 9.05 21.91 -5.83
C ALA A 137 8.42 20.57 -5.40
N ILE A 138 9.28 19.62 -5.06
CA ILE A 138 8.86 18.36 -4.45
C ILE A 138 8.23 18.65 -3.08
N GLY A 139 7.11 17.98 -2.79
CA GLY A 139 6.26 18.15 -1.63
C GLY A 139 5.11 19.15 -1.83
N THR A 140 5.04 19.86 -2.96
CA THR A 140 4.00 20.89 -3.19
C THR A 140 2.96 20.54 -4.24
N GLY A 141 3.14 19.45 -4.99
CA GLY A 141 2.21 19.06 -6.04
C GLY A 141 0.97 18.31 -5.54
N GLY A 142 0.04 18.11 -6.46
CA GLY A 142 -1.20 17.37 -6.26
C GLY A 142 -2.10 17.50 -7.49
N PRO A 143 -3.31 16.91 -7.45
CA PRO A 143 -4.22 16.87 -8.61
C PRO A 143 -5.05 18.16 -8.79
N GLY A 144 -4.68 19.25 -8.12
CA GLY A 144 -5.37 20.54 -8.21
C GLY A 144 -6.58 20.72 -7.27
N TYR A 145 -6.82 19.79 -6.34
CA TYR A 145 -7.89 19.87 -5.35
C TYR A 145 -7.46 19.36 -3.97
N THR A 146 -8.31 19.61 -2.97
CA THR A 146 -8.14 19.14 -1.59
C THR A 146 -9.38 18.39 -1.12
N ILE A 147 -9.21 17.47 -0.16
CA ILE A 147 -10.28 16.62 0.37
C ILE A 147 -10.68 17.12 1.76
N PRO A 148 -11.98 17.24 2.09
CA PRO A 148 -12.42 17.52 3.47
C PRO A 148 -11.86 16.49 4.46
N ALA A 149 -11.52 16.91 5.67
CA ALA A 149 -11.00 16.01 6.69
C ALA A 149 -12.08 15.00 7.18
N GLU A 150 -11.67 13.77 7.45
CA GLU A 150 -12.54 12.68 7.94
C GLU A 150 -11.95 12.09 9.23
N PHE A 151 -11.84 12.91 10.28
CA PHE A 151 -11.25 12.47 11.55
C PHE A 151 -12.16 11.47 12.27
N SER A 152 -11.56 10.36 12.72
CA SER A 152 -12.29 9.32 13.44
C SER A 152 -11.45 8.79 14.60
N PRO A 153 -12.02 8.66 15.82
CA PRO A 153 -11.31 8.06 16.95
C PRO A 153 -11.07 6.55 16.74
N ARG A 154 -11.71 5.93 15.74
CA ARG A 154 -11.48 4.52 15.38
C ARG A 154 -10.21 4.32 14.56
N TYR A 155 -9.79 5.33 13.81
CA TYR A 155 -8.65 5.26 12.88
C TYR A 155 -7.52 6.17 13.37
N VAL A 156 -6.53 5.55 14.01
CA VAL A 156 -5.41 6.20 14.67
C VAL A 156 -4.09 5.87 13.97
N HIS A 157 -3.07 6.69 14.17
CA HIS A 157 -1.77 6.63 13.51
C HIS A 157 -0.82 5.60 14.13
N THR A 158 -1.28 4.35 14.31
CA THR A 158 -0.41 3.23 14.63
C THR A 158 0.48 2.88 13.42
N LYS A 159 1.56 2.14 13.65
CA LYS A 159 2.44 1.68 12.56
C LYS A 159 1.65 0.97 11.46
N GLY A 160 1.88 1.38 10.22
CA GLY A 160 1.15 0.89 9.05
C GLY A 160 -0.09 1.70 8.70
N ALA A 161 -0.53 2.67 9.51
CA ALA A 161 -1.59 3.59 9.13
C ALA A 161 -1.21 4.34 7.84
N ILE A 162 -2.12 4.37 6.86
CA ILE A 162 -2.01 5.28 5.71
C ILE A 162 -2.88 6.50 6.01
N ALA A 163 -2.26 7.68 5.93
CA ALA A 163 -2.89 8.93 6.32
C ALA A 163 -2.60 10.04 5.33
N ALA A 164 -3.54 10.95 5.18
CA ALA A 164 -3.45 12.01 4.20
C ALA A 164 -2.55 13.14 4.70
N ALA A 165 -1.64 13.60 3.83
CA ALA A 165 -0.83 14.78 4.12
C ALA A 165 -1.68 16.05 3.94
N ARG A 166 -1.30 17.14 4.61
CA ARG A 166 -1.91 18.46 4.40
C ARG A 166 -0.95 19.59 4.73
N THR A 167 -1.24 20.76 4.20
CA THR A 167 -0.67 22.01 4.71
C THR A 167 -1.17 22.24 6.14
N GLY A 168 -0.22 22.46 7.04
CA GLY A 168 -0.50 22.82 8.44
C GLY A 168 -0.71 24.32 8.64
N GLY A 169 -1.08 24.70 9.87
CA GLY A 169 -1.14 26.11 10.27
C GLY A 169 -2.45 26.84 9.93
N PRO A 170 -2.50 28.15 10.21
CA PRO A 170 -3.74 28.94 10.19
C PRO A 170 -4.31 29.16 8.79
N SER A 171 -3.51 28.94 7.72
CA SER A 171 -3.98 29.03 6.34
C SER A 171 -4.87 27.86 5.91
N ASN A 172 -4.92 26.78 6.69
CA ASN A 172 -5.78 25.62 6.47
C ASN A 172 -6.59 25.29 7.74
N PRO A 173 -7.52 26.18 8.16
CA PRO A 173 -8.26 26.01 9.42
C PRO A 173 -9.20 24.80 9.40
N GLU A 174 -9.73 24.46 8.23
CA GLU A 174 -10.56 23.27 7.99
C GLU A 174 -9.74 21.96 7.97
N LYS A 175 -8.42 22.05 8.04
CA LYS A 175 -7.48 20.93 7.99
C LYS A 175 -7.71 20.03 6.78
N ARG A 176 -8.07 20.60 5.63
CA ARG A 176 -8.29 19.85 4.39
C ARG A 176 -7.03 19.13 3.97
N SER A 177 -7.20 17.89 3.52
CA SER A 177 -6.12 17.04 3.03
C SER A 177 -5.66 17.44 1.63
N SER A 178 -4.40 17.17 1.32
CA SER A 178 -3.93 17.09 -0.06
C SER A 178 -4.78 16.11 -0.86
N GLY A 179 -5.00 16.40 -2.14
CA GLY A 179 -5.76 15.53 -3.03
C GLY A 179 -5.06 14.21 -3.38
N SER A 180 -3.74 14.11 -3.21
CA SER A 180 -3.00 12.88 -3.55
C SER A 180 -1.85 12.54 -2.61
N GLN A 181 -1.31 13.50 -1.85
CA GLN A 181 -0.20 13.21 -0.97
C GLN A 181 -0.66 12.47 0.28
N PHE A 182 0.05 11.40 0.61
CA PHE A 182 -0.20 10.57 1.78
C PHE A 182 1.13 10.14 2.41
N TYR A 183 1.04 9.62 3.63
CA TYR A 183 2.15 8.99 4.30
C TYR A 183 1.73 7.67 4.94
N ILE A 184 2.69 6.77 5.09
CA ILE A 184 2.54 5.52 5.82
C ILE A 184 3.34 5.64 7.11
N VAL A 185 2.70 5.37 8.24
CA VAL A 185 3.31 5.53 9.56
C VAL A 185 4.32 4.41 9.82
N GLN A 186 5.55 4.78 10.16
CA GLN A 186 6.49 3.87 10.81
C GLN A 186 6.36 4.01 12.34
N GLY A 187 6.49 5.25 12.83
CA GLY A 187 6.33 5.62 14.23
C GLY A 187 7.34 5.00 15.19
N LYS A 188 7.12 5.26 16.48
CA LYS A 188 7.86 4.65 17.60
C LYS A 188 6.89 4.12 18.63
N LYS A 189 7.34 3.14 19.42
CA LYS A 189 6.62 2.70 20.62
C LYS A 189 6.47 3.87 21.58
N VAL A 190 5.28 4.04 22.13
CA VAL A 190 4.98 5.09 23.12
C VAL A 190 4.59 4.45 24.46
N THR A 191 4.34 5.27 25.47
CA THR A 191 3.90 4.81 26.80
C THR A 191 2.43 5.17 27.03
N ASN A 192 1.77 4.49 27.97
CA ASN A 192 0.40 4.86 28.37
C ASN A 192 0.31 6.32 28.79
N ALA A 193 1.30 6.85 29.52
CA ALA A 193 1.33 8.25 29.91
C ALA A 193 1.33 9.24 28.73
N ILE A 194 1.91 8.88 27.58
CA ILE A 194 1.82 9.68 26.35
C ILE A 194 0.39 9.61 25.78
N LEU A 195 -0.19 8.42 25.73
CA LEU A 195 -1.55 8.22 25.22
C LEU A 195 -2.59 8.94 26.07
N ASP A 196 -2.49 8.85 27.40
CA ASP A 196 -3.39 9.51 28.35
C ASP A 196 -3.39 11.04 28.17
N ARG A 197 -2.21 11.64 27.91
CA ARG A 197 -2.11 13.08 27.62
C ARG A 197 -2.81 13.45 26.32
N ILE A 198 -2.71 12.60 25.29
CA ILE A 198 -3.35 12.84 24.00
C ILE A 198 -4.86 12.73 24.12
N GLU A 199 -5.36 11.72 24.85
CA GLU A 199 -6.79 11.58 25.16
C GLU A 199 -7.33 12.84 25.84
N GLN A 200 -6.63 13.36 26.86
CA GLN A 200 -6.99 14.60 27.55
C GLN A 200 -6.99 15.81 26.61
N MET A 201 -5.96 15.95 25.77
CA MET A 201 -5.83 17.08 24.85
C MET A 201 -6.85 17.05 23.70
N ARG A 202 -7.28 15.86 23.27
CA ARG A 202 -8.11 15.66 22.08
C ARG A 202 -9.56 15.31 22.39
N GLY A 203 -9.88 14.97 23.63
CA GLY A 203 -11.24 14.66 24.06
C GLY A 203 -11.78 13.33 23.51
N PHE A 204 -10.92 12.31 23.38
CA PHE A 204 -11.34 10.95 23.00
C PHE A 204 -10.58 9.90 23.81
N THR A 205 -11.00 8.64 23.75
CA THR A 205 -10.32 7.52 24.42
C THR A 205 -9.90 6.48 23.39
N TYR A 206 -8.67 5.98 23.53
CA TYR A 206 -8.17 4.87 22.75
C TYR A 206 -8.80 3.56 23.19
N SER A 207 -9.13 2.69 22.24
CA SER A 207 -9.51 1.32 22.56
C SER A 207 -8.31 0.52 23.13
N PRO A 208 -8.56 -0.58 23.86
CA PRO A 208 -7.49 -1.44 24.36
C PRO A 208 -6.54 -1.92 23.24
N ASP A 209 -7.07 -2.23 22.05
CA ASP A 209 -6.28 -2.68 20.90
C ASP A 209 -5.42 -1.55 20.31
N GLN A 210 -5.96 -0.34 20.22
CA GLN A 210 -5.19 0.83 19.78
C GLN A 210 -4.02 1.11 20.72
N ARG A 211 -4.26 1.07 22.05
CA ARG A 211 -3.20 1.21 23.05
C ARG A 211 -2.15 0.11 22.90
N LYS A 212 -2.59 -1.15 22.79
CA LYS A 212 -1.68 -2.28 22.58
C LYS A 212 -0.80 -2.08 21.35
N ASP A 213 -1.37 -1.64 20.24
CA ASP A 213 -0.62 -1.40 19.00
C ASP A 213 0.41 -0.27 19.16
N TYR A 214 0.03 0.83 19.81
CA TYR A 214 0.96 1.92 20.11
C TYR A 214 2.12 1.51 21.04
N LEU A 215 1.85 0.67 22.04
CA LEU A 215 2.87 0.19 22.98
C LEU A 215 3.81 -0.84 22.33
N THR A 216 3.29 -1.70 21.43
CA THR A 216 4.02 -2.87 20.92
C THR A 216 4.60 -2.69 19.52
N LYS A 217 3.86 -2.08 18.61
CA LYS A 217 4.25 -1.83 17.21
C LYS A 217 4.79 -0.40 17.03
N GLY A 218 4.22 0.54 17.77
CA GLY A 218 4.52 1.96 17.67
C GLY A 218 3.54 2.72 16.78
N GLY A 219 3.81 4.02 16.64
CA GLY A 219 2.98 4.93 15.85
C GLY A 219 3.34 6.40 16.10
N THR A 220 2.42 7.29 15.73
CA THR A 220 2.57 8.74 15.84
C THR A 220 1.28 9.37 16.41
N PRO A 221 0.92 9.06 17.67
CA PRO A 221 -0.39 9.42 18.23
C PRO A 221 -0.63 10.93 18.31
N GLN A 222 0.42 11.75 18.24
CA GLN A 222 0.30 13.21 18.17
C GLN A 222 -0.47 13.71 16.93
N LEU A 223 -0.63 12.87 15.90
CA LEU A 223 -1.38 13.16 14.68
C LEU A 223 -2.85 12.73 14.77
N ASP A 224 -3.24 11.98 15.81
CA ASP A 224 -4.62 11.53 15.99
C ASP A 224 -5.57 12.71 16.15
N MET A 225 -6.72 12.61 15.47
CA MET A 225 -7.72 13.68 15.35
C MET A 225 -7.20 14.99 14.70
N GLU A 226 -6.03 14.94 14.04
CA GLU A 226 -5.43 16.07 13.32
C GLU A 226 -5.20 15.80 11.83
N TYR A 227 -5.10 14.53 11.44
CA TYR A 227 -4.91 14.05 10.08
C TYR A 227 -5.85 12.85 9.84
N THR A 228 -6.37 12.74 8.62
CA THR A 228 -7.25 11.63 8.24
C THR A 228 -6.42 10.38 8.03
N VAL A 229 -6.64 9.34 8.84
CA VAL A 229 -6.19 7.97 8.56
C VAL A 229 -7.27 7.30 7.73
N PHE A 230 -6.92 6.82 6.53
CA PHE A 230 -7.90 6.26 5.59
C PHE A 230 -7.68 4.77 5.26
N GLY A 231 -6.81 4.11 6.03
CA GLY A 231 -6.57 2.68 5.90
C GLY A 231 -5.35 2.21 6.69
N TYR A 232 -5.00 0.94 6.51
CA TYR A 232 -3.83 0.32 7.13
C TYR A 232 -3.14 -0.67 6.20
N VAL A 233 -1.82 -0.69 6.24
CA VAL A 233 -1.00 -1.79 5.73
C VAL A 233 -1.29 -3.04 6.56
N ILE A 234 -1.87 -4.06 5.93
CA ILE A 234 -2.24 -5.34 6.54
C ILE A 234 -1.25 -6.47 6.21
N LYS A 235 -0.42 -6.32 5.17
CA LYS A 235 0.74 -7.17 4.86
C LYS A 235 1.91 -6.32 4.37
N GLY A 236 3.14 -6.73 4.68
CA GLY A 236 4.35 -6.00 4.28
C GLY A 236 4.75 -4.87 5.24
N LEU A 237 4.41 -4.96 6.53
CA LEU A 237 4.80 -3.94 7.52
C LEU A 237 6.32 -3.75 7.65
N ASP A 238 7.12 -4.78 7.35
CA ASP A 238 8.58 -4.71 7.34
C ASP A 238 9.14 -3.87 6.17
N VAL A 239 8.38 -3.75 5.07
CA VAL A 239 8.74 -2.89 3.93
C VAL A 239 8.82 -1.44 4.36
N ILE A 240 7.93 -1.01 5.27
CA ILE A 240 7.96 0.35 5.85
C ILE A 240 9.29 0.60 6.56
N ASP A 241 9.79 -0.37 7.32
CA ASP A 241 11.08 -0.23 8.03
C ASP A 241 12.24 -0.18 7.06
N LYS A 242 12.25 -1.05 6.03
CA LYS A 242 13.29 -1.05 4.99
C LYS A 242 13.37 0.31 4.28
N ILE A 243 12.23 0.89 3.92
CA ILE A 243 12.18 2.22 3.29
C ILE A 243 12.64 3.29 4.29
N ALA A 244 12.23 3.20 5.56
CA ALA A 244 12.62 4.17 6.57
C ALA A 244 14.12 4.14 6.96
N GLU A 245 14.85 3.11 6.53
CA GLU A 245 16.30 2.97 6.75
C GLU A 245 17.15 3.47 5.58
N VAL A 246 16.55 3.90 4.48
CA VAL A 246 17.30 4.49 3.36
C VAL A 246 18.02 5.77 3.79
N LYS A 247 19.16 6.05 3.16
CA LYS A 247 19.86 7.31 3.37
C LYS A 247 19.04 8.46 2.82
N THR A 248 18.94 9.54 3.60
CA THR A 248 18.23 10.76 3.22
C THR A 248 19.16 11.96 3.28
N ASN A 249 18.88 12.96 2.45
CA ASN A 249 19.56 14.25 2.50
C ASN A 249 18.98 15.13 3.64
N LYS A 250 19.48 16.37 3.77
CA LYS A 250 19.04 17.32 4.82
C LYS A 250 17.56 17.73 4.76
N ARG A 251 16.83 17.38 3.70
CA ARG A 251 15.40 17.64 3.53
C ARG A 251 14.55 16.37 3.72
N ASP A 252 15.14 15.33 4.31
CA ASP A 252 14.54 14.02 4.51
C ASP A 252 14.20 13.29 3.19
N GLN A 253 14.70 13.76 2.04
CA GLN A 253 14.47 13.11 0.76
C GLN A 253 15.48 11.96 0.58
N PRO A 254 15.05 10.76 0.18
CA PRO A 254 15.96 9.66 -0.13
C PRO A 254 17.04 10.04 -1.15
N GLU A 255 18.29 9.61 -0.91
CA GLU A 255 19.40 9.81 -1.85
C GLU A 255 19.26 8.92 -3.10
N LYS A 256 18.57 7.78 -2.96
CA LYS A 256 18.16 6.91 -4.06
C LYS A 256 16.66 6.89 -4.12
N ASP A 257 16.12 7.05 -5.32
CA ASP A 257 14.69 7.07 -5.56
C ASP A 257 14.02 5.79 -5.04
N VAL A 258 12.96 5.98 -4.26
CA VAL A 258 12.07 4.92 -3.81
C VAL A 258 10.73 5.13 -4.51
N TRP A 259 10.58 4.51 -5.67
CA TRP A 259 9.36 4.60 -6.46
C TRP A 259 8.23 3.76 -5.83
N MET A 260 7.00 4.13 -6.17
CA MET A 260 5.80 3.35 -5.86
C MET A 260 5.01 3.01 -7.13
N LYS A 261 4.32 1.89 -7.11
CA LYS A 261 3.23 1.57 -8.05
C LYS A 261 2.03 1.16 -7.22
N VAL A 262 0.84 1.69 -7.50
CA VAL A 262 -0.36 1.42 -6.69
C VAL A 262 -1.37 0.69 -7.56
N ILE A 263 -1.73 -0.52 -7.16
CA ILE A 263 -2.64 -1.40 -7.88
C ILE A 263 -3.85 -1.65 -7.00
N LEU A 264 -5.05 -1.30 -7.47
CA LEU A 264 -6.28 -1.76 -6.81
C LEU A 264 -6.47 -3.26 -7.00
N ILE A 265 -6.85 -3.91 -5.92
CA ILE A 265 -7.25 -5.31 -5.91
C ILE A 265 -8.77 -5.33 -6.10
N ASN A 266 -9.25 -5.97 -7.17
CA ASN A 266 -10.66 -6.06 -7.53
C ASN A 266 -11.04 -7.45 -8.02
#